data_AF-C2XRY0-F1
#
_entry.id   AF-C2XRY0-F1
#
_cell.length_a   1.000
_cell.length_b   1.000
_cell.length_c   1.000
_cell.angle_alpha   90.00
_cell.angle_beta   90.00
_cell.angle_gamma   90.00
#
_symmetry.space_group_name_H-M   'P 1'
#
loop_
_entity.id
_entity.type
_entity.pdbx_description
1 polymer ?
#
loop_
_entity_poly.entity_id
_entity_poly.type
_entity_poly.pdbx_seq_one_letter_code
_entity_poly.pdbx_strand_id
1 'polypeptide(L)'
;MLSFLELMKERPIVRRGFFLFVEPECEEKSIEYYRDYFWKVLQYLHENDDQTWPKQIPEDPDHYLWEFSFGGEPIFAFGNAPAYKQRKTRHLGNSLVIGFQPRTIFEGLEGDRPKGSYSRQMVRERVEKWDQLPKHPNISHYGDPDHREWKQYFIGDDIEPIKGKCPFHHRIQK
;
A
#
# COMPACT_ATOMS: atom_id res chain seq x y z
N MET A 1 -8.79 13.18 0.63
CA MET A 1 -7.38 12.85 0.29
C MET A 1 -6.65 14.02 -0.39
N LEU A 2 -7.28 14.77 -1.31
CA LEU A 2 -6.67 15.98 -1.91
C LEU A 2 -6.14 16.99 -0.86
N SER A 3 -6.91 17.30 0.18
CA SER A 3 -6.45 18.19 1.27
C SER A 3 -5.19 17.67 1.99
N PHE A 4 -5.01 16.35 2.06
CA PHE A 4 -3.78 15.76 2.60
C PHE A 4 -2.58 15.98 1.67
N LEU A 5 -2.77 15.86 0.35
CA LEU A 5 -1.72 16.15 -0.63
C LEU A 5 -1.33 17.63 -0.61
N GLU A 6 -2.28 18.55 -0.46
CA GLU A 6 -1.94 19.97 -0.29
C GLU A 6 -1.15 20.24 0.99
N LEU A 7 -1.53 19.61 2.10
CA LEU A 7 -0.79 19.69 3.36
C LEU A 7 0.66 19.18 3.24
N MET A 8 0.91 18.19 2.38
CA MET A 8 2.27 17.69 2.11
C MET A 8 3.13 18.74 1.40
N LYS A 9 2.54 19.59 0.54
CA LYS A 9 3.26 20.64 -0.19
C LYS A 9 3.69 21.80 0.72
N GLU A 10 2.96 22.07 1.81
CA GLU A 10 3.31 23.16 2.74
C GLU A 10 4.64 22.95 3.46
N ARG A 11 5.00 21.68 3.77
CA ARG A 11 6.25 21.32 4.46
C ARG A 11 6.83 20.03 3.88
N PRO A 12 7.49 20.09 2.71
CA PRO A 12 7.90 18.90 1.95
C PRO A 12 8.91 18.00 2.67
N ILE A 13 9.64 18.53 3.65
CA ILE A 13 10.62 17.77 4.44
C ILE A 13 9.94 16.88 5.49
N VAL A 14 8.70 17.18 5.88
CA VAL A 14 7.98 16.45 6.92
C VAL A 14 7.28 15.25 6.28
N ARG A 15 7.75 14.04 6.59
CA ARG A 15 7.08 12.80 6.21
C ARG A 15 5.77 12.67 6.98
N ARG A 16 4.65 12.49 6.26
CA ARG A 16 3.32 12.25 6.85
C ARG A 16 2.67 11.05 6.15
N GLY A 17 1.80 10.35 6.88
CA GLY A 17 0.93 9.33 6.31
C GLY A 17 -0.52 9.72 6.56
N PHE A 18 -1.40 9.40 5.62
CA PHE A 18 -2.85 9.50 5.80
C PHE A 18 -3.40 8.11 6.11
N PHE A 19 -4.20 8.00 7.18
CA PHE A 19 -4.82 6.73 7.57
C PHE A 19 -6.33 6.89 7.55
N LEU A 20 -6.99 6.08 6.70
CA LEU A 20 -8.43 5.94 6.65
C LEU A 20 -8.84 4.81 7.60
N PHE A 21 -9.77 5.09 8.50
CA PHE A 21 -10.38 4.12 9.39
C PHE A 21 -11.79 3.83 8.89
N VAL A 22 -12.04 2.59 8.49
CA VAL A 22 -13.36 2.14 8.07
C VAL A 22 -14.20 1.82 9.31
N GLU A 23 -15.51 2.03 9.26
CA GLU A 23 -16.40 1.61 10.34
C GLU A 23 -16.18 0.11 10.63
N PRO A 24 -15.95 -0.29 11.90
CA PRO A 24 -15.79 -1.69 12.27
C PRO A 24 -17.03 -2.52 11.89
N GLU A 25 -16.79 -3.72 11.37
CA GLU A 25 -17.85 -4.70 11.19
C GLU A 25 -18.36 -5.17 12.56
N CYS A 26 -19.66 -5.46 12.67
CA CYS A 26 -20.23 -6.03 13.90
C CYS A 26 -19.58 -7.36 14.29
N GLU A 27 -19.23 -8.16 13.28
CA GLU A 27 -18.52 -9.43 13.42
C GLU A 27 -17.29 -9.41 12.51
N GLU A 28 -16.18 -9.95 13.01
CA GLU A 28 -14.95 -10.09 12.22
C GLU A 28 -15.22 -10.88 10.92
N LYS A 29 -14.68 -10.37 9.82
CA LYS A 29 -14.78 -10.98 8.50
C LYS A 29 -13.46 -11.63 8.08
N SER A 30 -13.48 -12.38 6.98
CA SER A 30 -12.27 -13.03 6.45
C SER A 30 -11.26 -12.02 5.91
N ILE A 31 -10.01 -12.45 5.73
CA ILE A 31 -8.98 -11.61 5.13
C ILE A 31 -9.32 -11.23 3.68
N GLU A 32 -9.97 -12.13 2.93
CA GLU A 32 -10.43 -11.90 1.57
C GLU A 32 -11.47 -10.78 1.53
N TYR A 33 -12.41 -10.77 2.49
CA TYR A 33 -13.40 -9.70 2.60
C TYR A 33 -12.76 -8.32 2.75
N TYR A 34 -11.81 -8.19 3.68
CA TYR A 34 -11.12 -6.92 3.91
C TYR A 34 -10.20 -6.54 2.74
N ARG A 35 -9.60 -7.52 2.07
CA ARG A 35 -8.81 -7.29 0.85
C ARG A 35 -9.68 -6.76 -0.28
N ASP A 36 -10.85 -7.34 -0.50
CA ASP A 36 -11.81 -6.89 -1.50
C ASP A 36 -12.33 -5.49 -1.18
N TYR A 37 -12.63 -5.20 0.09
CA TYR A 37 -13.02 -3.86 0.53
C TYR A 37 -11.90 -2.84 0.28
N PHE A 38 -10.65 -3.16 0.67
CA PHE A 38 -9.49 -2.32 0.37
C PHE A 38 -9.42 -1.95 -1.12
N TRP A 39 -9.55 -2.93 -2.02
CA TRP A 39 -9.53 -2.68 -3.46
C TRP A 39 -10.71 -1.86 -3.96
N LYS A 40 -11.91 -2.06 -3.40
CA LYS A 40 -13.09 -1.21 -3.70
C LYS A 40 -12.84 0.25 -3.31
N VAL A 41 -12.16 0.51 -2.20
CA VAL A 41 -11.79 1.89 -1.81
C VAL A 41 -10.81 2.49 -2.83
N LEU A 42 -9.76 1.75 -3.22
CA LEU A 42 -8.82 2.25 -4.23
C LEU A 42 -9.50 2.50 -5.58
N GLN A 43 -10.37 1.59 -6.02
CA GLN A 43 -11.13 1.75 -7.25
C GLN A 43 -12.05 2.98 -7.17
N TYR A 44 -12.76 3.17 -6.07
CA TYR A 44 -13.60 4.35 -5.84
C TYR A 44 -12.79 5.64 -5.90
N LEU A 45 -11.60 5.67 -5.27
CA LEU A 45 -10.72 6.84 -5.31
C LEU A 45 -10.26 7.16 -6.73
N HIS A 46 -9.89 6.15 -7.52
CA HIS A 46 -9.49 6.33 -8.92
C HIS A 46 -10.64 6.85 -9.80
N GLU A 47 -11.83 6.27 -9.65
CA GLU A 47 -13.02 6.68 -10.43
C GLU A 47 -13.53 8.09 -10.09
N ASN A 48 -13.19 8.59 -8.89
CA ASN A 48 -13.57 9.93 -8.41
C ASN A 48 -12.37 10.89 -8.32
N ASP A 49 -11.22 10.56 -8.91
CA ASP A 49 -10.10 11.48 -8.98
C ASP A 49 -10.30 12.44 -10.15
N ASP A 50 -10.43 13.73 -9.88
CA ASP A 50 -10.54 14.78 -10.90
C ASP A 50 -9.18 15.09 -11.57
N GLN A 51 -8.06 14.65 -10.98
CA GLN A 51 -6.74 14.82 -11.58
C GLN A 51 -6.45 13.76 -12.65
N THR A 52 -5.48 14.04 -13.52
CA THR A 52 -5.01 13.07 -14.52
C THR A 52 -4.05 12.08 -13.89
N TRP A 53 -4.07 10.83 -14.35
CA TRP A 53 -3.06 9.85 -13.97
C TRP A 53 -1.64 10.37 -14.30
N PRO A 54 -0.65 10.19 -13.42
CA PRO A 54 0.69 10.71 -13.66
C PRO A 54 1.35 10.06 -14.87
N LYS A 55 1.86 10.85 -15.82
CA LYS A 55 2.43 10.35 -17.09
C LYS A 55 3.61 9.39 -16.92
N GLN A 56 4.33 9.51 -15.82
CA GLN A 56 5.49 8.68 -15.50
C GLN A 56 5.12 7.33 -14.88
N ILE A 57 3.86 7.13 -14.46
CA ILE A 57 3.38 5.88 -13.88
C ILE A 57 2.58 5.12 -14.95
N PRO A 58 2.94 3.87 -15.28
CA PRO A 58 2.16 3.04 -16.18
C PRO A 58 0.70 2.94 -15.74
N GLU A 59 -0.21 2.78 -16.70
CA GLU A 59 -1.64 2.54 -16.40
C GLU A 59 -1.92 1.05 -16.13
N ASP A 60 -1.11 0.15 -16.70
CA ASP A 60 -1.23 -1.30 -16.56
C ASP A 60 -0.69 -1.80 -15.21
N PRO A 61 -1.55 -2.36 -14.32
CA PRO A 61 -1.13 -2.86 -13.01
C PRO A 61 -0.20 -4.09 -13.04
N ASP A 62 -0.04 -4.76 -14.19
CA ASP A 62 0.94 -5.83 -14.32
C ASP A 62 2.37 -5.32 -14.60
N HIS A 63 2.54 -4.02 -14.90
CA HIS A 63 3.83 -3.38 -15.10
C HIS A 63 4.58 -3.19 -13.76
N TYR A 64 5.88 -3.47 -13.73
CA TYR A 64 6.71 -3.44 -12.50
C TYR A 64 6.91 -2.04 -11.89
N LEU A 65 6.76 -0.99 -12.71
CA LEU A 65 6.70 0.42 -12.29
C LEU A 65 5.28 0.93 -12.01
N TRP A 66 4.26 0.08 -12.10
CA TRP A 66 2.91 0.53 -11.76
C TRP A 66 2.80 0.75 -10.25
N GLU A 67 2.12 1.82 -9.87
CA GLU A 67 1.67 2.08 -8.52
C GLU A 67 0.31 2.77 -8.57
N PHE A 68 -0.55 2.52 -7.59
CA PHE A 68 -1.77 3.30 -7.42
C PHE A 68 -1.43 4.80 -7.34
N SER A 69 -2.20 5.62 -8.03
CA SER A 69 -2.01 7.07 -8.08
C SER A 69 -3.33 7.77 -7.80
N PHE A 70 -3.27 8.90 -7.10
CA PHE A 70 -4.43 9.76 -6.85
C PHE A 70 -3.97 11.21 -6.67
N GLY A 71 -4.75 12.16 -7.17
CA GLY A 71 -4.44 13.59 -7.08
C GLY A 71 -3.19 13.97 -7.87
N GLY A 72 -2.87 13.20 -8.93
CA GLY A 72 -1.65 13.38 -9.72
C GLY A 72 -0.37 12.89 -9.04
N GLU A 73 -0.46 12.17 -7.92
CA GLU A 73 0.67 11.66 -7.16
C GLU A 73 0.66 10.12 -7.09
N PRO A 74 1.81 9.45 -7.24
CA PRO A 74 1.95 8.03 -6.92
C PRO A 74 1.88 7.80 -5.40
N ILE A 75 1.01 6.88 -4.98
CA ILE A 75 0.67 6.61 -3.58
C ILE A 75 0.87 5.13 -3.26
N PHE A 76 1.73 4.86 -2.29
CA PHE A 76 1.83 3.56 -1.67
C PHE A 76 0.66 3.37 -0.70
N ALA A 77 -0.27 2.48 -1.05
CA ALA A 77 -1.41 2.13 -0.22
C ALA A 77 -1.17 0.79 0.48
N PHE A 78 -1.50 0.69 1.77
CA PHE A 78 -1.42 -0.59 2.49
C PHE A 78 -2.59 -0.80 3.45
N GLY A 79 -3.09 -2.03 3.48
CA GLY A 79 -4.21 -2.44 4.33
C GLY A 79 -3.79 -3.21 5.57
N ASN A 80 -4.48 -2.92 6.67
CA ASN A 80 -4.43 -3.60 7.97
C ASN A 80 -5.85 -3.98 8.35
N ALA A 81 -6.05 -5.13 8.97
CA ALA A 81 -7.39 -5.65 9.24
C ALA A 81 -7.44 -6.53 10.50
N PRO A 82 -8.61 -6.69 11.12
CA PRO A 82 -8.79 -7.57 12.28
C PRO A 82 -8.55 -9.06 11.95
N ALA A 83 -8.67 -9.43 10.68
CA ALA A 83 -8.49 -10.81 10.22
C ALA A 83 -7.04 -11.33 10.29
N TYR A 84 -6.03 -10.45 10.45
CA TYR A 84 -4.64 -10.90 10.58
C TYR A 84 -4.41 -11.52 11.98
N LYS A 85 -4.03 -12.80 12.03
CA LYS A 85 -3.75 -13.54 13.28
C LYS A 85 -2.28 -13.87 13.44
N GLN A 86 -1.61 -14.22 12.35
CA GLN A 86 -0.19 -14.56 12.36
C GLN A 86 0.67 -13.29 12.19
N ARG A 87 0.32 -12.40 11.25
CA ARG A 87 0.96 -11.10 11.03
C ARG A 87 0.40 -10.04 11.97
N LYS A 88 0.76 -10.14 13.26
CA LYS A 88 0.31 -9.27 14.36
C LYS A 88 0.53 -7.78 14.07
N THR A 89 1.59 -7.42 13.34
CA THR A 89 1.86 -6.02 12.95
C THR A 89 0.79 -5.42 12.03
N ARG A 90 -0.03 -6.24 11.38
CA ARG A 90 -1.14 -5.82 10.50
C ARG A 90 -2.52 -5.89 11.16
N HIS A 91 -2.59 -6.25 12.43
CA HIS A 91 -3.81 -6.21 13.23
C HIS A 91 -3.86 -4.94 14.09
N LEU A 92 -4.51 -3.89 13.59
CA LEU A 92 -4.56 -2.57 14.25
C LEU A 92 -5.84 -2.31 15.07
N GLY A 93 -6.61 -3.36 15.38
CA GLY A 93 -7.87 -3.29 16.09
C GLY A 93 -9.03 -3.83 15.24
N ASN A 94 -10.25 -3.38 15.51
CA ASN A 94 -11.48 -3.95 14.94
C ASN A 94 -11.89 -3.34 13.58
N SER A 95 -11.06 -2.44 13.04
CA SER A 95 -11.33 -1.69 11.81
C SER A 95 -10.39 -2.12 10.69
N LEU A 96 -10.88 -2.08 9.45
CA LEU A 96 -10.00 -1.99 8.28
C LEU A 96 -9.34 -0.60 8.29
N VAL A 97 -8.01 -0.59 8.38
CA VAL A 97 -7.21 0.64 8.35
C VAL A 97 -6.38 0.66 7.08
N ILE A 98 -6.56 1.71 6.28
CA ILE A 98 -5.85 1.91 5.02
C ILE A 98 -4.89 3.07 5.18
N GLY A 99 -3.58 2.78 5.09
CA GLY A 99 -2.54 3.79 5.05
C GLY A 99 -2.27 4.22 3.61
N PHE A 100 -2.13 5.52 3.38
CA PHE A 100 -1.78 6.15 2.11
C PHE A 100 -0.52 7.00 2.30
N GLN A 101 0.49 6.72 1.50
CA GLN A 101 1.82 7.31 1.61
C GLN A 101 2.32 7.75 0.23
N PRO A 102 2.40 9.07 -0.05
CA PRO A 102 2.97 9.55 -1.30
C PRO A 102 4.42 9.09 -1.47
N ARG A 103 4.83 8.76 -2.69
CA ARG A 103 6.16 8.21 -2.94
C ARG A 103 7.30 9.12 -2.47
N THR A 104 7.07 10.44 -2.44
CA THR A 104 8.01 11.46 -1.96
C THR A 104 8.51 11.21 -0.53
N ILE A 105 7.73 10.54 0.33
CA ILE A 105 8.19 10.23 1.69
C ILE A 105 9.34 9.21 1.71
N PHE A 106 9.49 8.42 0.65
CA PHE A 106 10.55 7.42 0.51
C PHE A 106 11.82 7.98 -0.13
N GLU A 107 11.83 9.25 -0.56
CA GLU A 107 13.03 9.91 -1.07
C GLU A 107 14.13 9.91 0.01
N GLY A 108 15.34 9.53 -0.40
CA GLY A 108 16.50 9.32 0.47
C GLY A 108 16.46 8.03 1.29
N LEU A 109 15.40 7.22 1.16
CA LEU A 109 15.25 5.91 1.78
C LEU A 109 15.13 4.81 0.71
N GLU A 110 15.68 4.97 -0.49
CA GLU A 110 15.50 4.04 -1.63
C GLU A 110 16.27 2.71 -1.47
N GLY A 111 15.72 1.63 -2.06
CA GLY A 111 16.13 0.21 -1.92
C GLY A 111 17.61 -0.05 -2.15
N ASP A 112 18.08 0.62 -3.17
CA ASP A 112 19.37 0.58 -3.82
C ASP A 112 20.43 1.46 -3.13
N ARG A 113 20.03 2.32 -2.18
CA ARG A 113 20.96 3.16 -1.42
C ARG A 113 21.33 2.51 -0.08
N PRO A 114 22.60 2.58 0.37
CA PRO A 114 23.04 1.95 1.62
C PRO A 114 22.21 2.36 2.86
N LYS A 115 21.87 3.65 2.99
CA LYS A 115 21.05 4.16 4.11
C LYS A 115 19.61 3.63 4.06
N GLY A 116 19.01 3.57 2.87
CA GLY A 116 17.67 3.05 2.68
C GLY A 116 17.61 1.53 2.93
N SER A 117 18.57 0.78 2.36
CA SER A 117 18.71 -0.66 2.57
C SER A 117 18.80 -1.00 4.06
N TYR A 118 19.68 -0.32 4.79
CA TYR A 118 19.83 -0.52 6.24
C TYR A 118 18.54 -0.21 7.01
N SER A 119 17.89 0.92 6.71
CA SER A 119 16.62 1.29 7.35
C SER A 119 15.52 0.24 7.11
N ARG A 120 15.37 -0.25 5.87
CA ARG A 120 14.42 -1.31 5.54
C ARG A 120 14.76 -2.63 6.22
N GLN A 121 16.03 -3.00 6.28
CA GLN A 121 16.47 -4.22 6.96
C GLN A 121 16.11 -4.16 8.46
N MET A 122 16.37 -3.04 9.13
CA MET A 122 16.01 -2.86 10.54
C MET A 122 14.50 -2.95 10.79
N VAL A 123 13.69 -2.41 9.89
CA VAL A 123 12.21 -2.58 9.97
C VAL A 123 11.83 -4.05 9.78
N ARG A 124 12.40 -4.73 8.78
CA ARG A 124 12.13 -6.14 8.50
C ARG A 124 12.45 -7.03 9.70
N GLU A 125 13.64 -6.90 10.29
CA GLU A 125 14.04 -7.70 11.45
C GLU A 125 13.11 -7.52 12.65
N ARG A 126 12.62 -6.28 12.88
CA ARG A 126 11.65 -6.00 13.95
C ARG A 126 10.29 -6.62 13.66
N VAL A 127 9.81 -6.51 12.42
CA VAL A 127 8.52 -7.10 12.00
C VAL A 127 8.58 -8.61 12.08
N GLU A 128 9.64 -9.25 11.59
CA GLU A 128 9.82 -10.71 11.66
C GLU A 128 9.85 -11.21 13.10
N LYS A 129 10.56 -10.52 13.98
CA LYS A 129 10.58 -10.84 15.42
C LYS A 129 9.20 -10.71 16.07
N TRP A 130 8.43 -9.71 15.68
CA TRP A 130 7.10 -9.44 16.25
C TRP A 130 6.05 -10.44 15.76
N ASP A 131 6.02 -10.66 14.44
CA ASP A 131 5.07 -11.57 13.78
C ASP A 131 5.46 -13.04 13.98
N GLN A 132 6.72 -13.32 14.30
CA GLN A 132 7.28 -14.68 14.32
C GLN A 132 7.11 -15.40 12.97
N LEU A 133 7.11 -14.60 11.89
CA LEU A 133 7.00 -15.04 10.51
C LEU A 133 8.10 -14.36 9.70
N PRO A 134 8.64 -15.02 8.65
CA PRO A 134 9.55 -14.36 7.73
C PRO A 134 8.84 -13.25 6.94
N LYS A 135 9.64 -12.39 6.31
CA LYS A 135 9.18 -11.44 5.29
C LYS A 135 8.28 -12.15 4.27
N HIS A 136 7.09 -11.61 4.03
CA HIS A 136 6.17 -12.12 3.02
C HIS A 136 6.84 -12.10 1.62
N PRO A 137 6.66 -13.14 0.77
CA PRO A 137 7.30 -13.22 -0.54
C PRO A 137 7.03 -12.01 -1.46
N ASN A 138 5.81 -11.44 -1.39
CA ASN A 138 5.47 -10.28 -2.21
C ASN A 138 6.01 -8.92 -1.70
N ILE A 139 6.69 -8.86 -0.55
CA ILE A 139 7.33 -7.61 -0.11
C ILE A 139 8.68 -7.47 -0.81
N SER A 140 8.77 -6.51 -1.73
CA SER A 140 10.02 -6.13 -2.39
C SER A 140 10.27 -4.61 -2.30
N HIS A 141 11.20 -4.11 -3.12
CA HIS A 141 11.40 -2.69 -3.37
C HIS A 141 10.65 -2.30 -4.65
N TYR A 142 10.25 -1.04 -4.74
CA TYR A 142 9.59 -0.52 -5.93
C TYR A 142 10.50 -0.60 -7.16
N GLY A 143 9.91 -0.97 -8.30
CA GLY A 143 10.61 -1.10 -9.57
C GLY A 143 11.40 -2.39 -9.74
N ASP A 144 11.26 -3.35 -8.83
CA ASP A 144 11.77 -4.71 -9.00
C ASP A 144 11.06 -5.40 -10.20
N PRO A 145 11.77 -5.76 -11.29
CA PRO A 145 11.16 -6.30 -12.50
C PRO A 145 10.40 -7.63 -12.31
N ASP A 146 10.74 -8.38 -11.27
CA ASP A 146 10.11 -9.66 -10.95
C ASP A 146 8.85 -9.48 -10.09
N HIS A 147 8.64 -8.28 -9.54
CA HIS A 147 7.55 -7.96 -8.62
C HIS A 147 6.56 -6.95 -9.17
N ARG A 148 5.35 -6.99 -8.61
CA ARG A 148 4.27 -6.05 -8.92
C ARG A 148 3.91 -5.35 -7.65
N GLU A 149 4.01 -4.02 -7.64
CA GLU A 149 3.89 -3.21 -6.43
C GLU A 149 2.59 -3.50 -5.68
N TRP A 150 1.47 -3.64 -6.41
CA TRP A 150 0.15 -3.90 -5.84
C TRP A 150 0.07 -5.14 -4.95
N LYS A 151 0.92 -6.16 -5.17
CA LYS A 151 0.90 -7.39 -4.38
C LYS A 151 1.32 -7.17 -2.93
N GLN A 152 2.04 -6.08 -2.63
CA GLN A 152 2.47 -5.80 -1.26
C GLN A 152 1.51 -4.91 -0.48
N TYR A 153 0.51 -4.32 -1.16
CA TYR A 153 -0.49 -3.44 -0.55
C TYR A 153 -1.31 -4.17 0.52
N PHE A 154 -1.76 -5.39 0.20
CA PHE A 154 -2.56 -6.21 1.09
C PHE A 154 -2.14 -7.68 1.00
N ILE A 155 -1.09 -8.04 1.73
CA ILE A 155 -0.51 -9.39 1.75
C ILE A 155 -1.43 -10.43 2.43
N GLY A 156 -1.09 -11.71 2.31
CA GLY A 156 -1.73 -12.76 3.10
C GLY A 156 -1.31 -12.73 4.56
N ASP A 157 -2.09 -13.39 5.42
CA ASP A 157 -1.68 -13.69 6.80
C ASP A 157 -0.72 -14.90 6.87
N ASP A 158 -0.39 -15.48 5.72
CA ASP A 158 0.51 -16.61 5.54
C ASP A 158 1.86 -16.16 4.95
N ILE A 159 2.62 -17.12 4.42
CA ILE A 159 3.91 -16.91 3.73
C ILE A 159 3.83 -17.31 2.25
N GLU A 160 2.62 -17.37 1.69
CA GLU A 160 2.41 -17.80 0.31
C GLU A 160 2.36 -16.60 -0.64
N PRO A 161 2.91 -16.70 -1.86
CA PRO A 161 2.82 -15.63 -2.83
C PRO A 161 1.38 -15.44 -3.33
N ILE A 162 0.93 -14.19 -3.41
CA ILE A 162 -0.34 -13.81 -4.02
C ILE A 162 -0.35 -14.19 -5.50
N LYS A 163 -1.37 -14.97 -5.86
CA LYS A 163 -1.67 -15.44 -7.22
C LYS A 163 -2.76 -14.56 -7.84
N GLY A 164 -2.88 -14.63 -9.17
CA GLY A 164 -3.88 -13.87 -9.93
C GLY A 164 -3.38 -12.50 -10.39
N LYS A 165 -4.33 -11.68 -10.85
CA LYS A 165 -4.12 -10.34 -11.40
C LYS A 165 -4.56 -9.27 -10.42
N CYS A 166 -4.11 -8.03 -10.65
CA CYS A 166 -4.54 -6.90 -9.85
C CYS A 166 -6.07 -6.69 -9.96
N PRO A 167 -6.80 -6.51 -8.86
CA PRO A 167 -8.23 -6.19 -8.90
C PRO A 167 -8.53 -4.77 -9.39
N PHE A 168 -7.51 -3.91 -9.45
CA PHE A 168 -7.64 -2.53 -9.93
C PHE A 168 -7.88 -2.51 -11.44
N HIS A 169 -8.82 -1.68 -11.86
CA HIS A 169 -9.10 -1.44 -13.27
C HIS A 169 -8.86 0.04 -13.58
N HIS A 170 -7.86 0.30 -14.43
CA HIS A 170 -7.62 1.64 -14.93
C HIS A 170 -8.76 2.02 -15.89
N ARG A 171 -9.75 2.75 -15.37
CA ARG A 171 -10.90 3.25 -16.14
C ARG A 171 -10.76 4.76 -16.23
N ILE A 172 -10.50 5.28 -17.42
CA ILE A 172 -10.61 6.71 -17.69
C ILE A 172 -11.96 6.91 -18.36
N GLN A 173 -13.01 7.18 -17.58
CA GLN A 173 -14.18 7.88 -18.11
C GLN A 173 -13.97 9.36 -17.80
N LYS A 174 -13.30 10.08 -18.70
CA LYS A 174 -13.25 11.53 -18.71
C LYS A 174 -13.42 12.04 -20.13
#